data_AF-A0A7X6M3X9-F1
#
_entry.id   AF-A0A7X6M3X9-F1
#
_cell.length_a   1.000
_cell.length_b   1.000
_cell.length_c   1.000
_cell.angle_alpha   90.00
_cell.angle_beta   90.00
_cell.angle_gamma   90.00
#
_symmetry.space_group_name_H-M   'P 1'
#
loop_
_entity.id
_entity.type
_entity.pdbx_description
1 polymer ?
#
loop_
_entity_poly.entity_id
_entity_poly.type
_entity_poly.pdbx_seq_one_letter_code
_entity_poly.pdbx_strand_id
1 'polypeptide(L)'
;MILAFQNAYYHDRSGAAARAFVTPDASVSPAEVIDAGIATVPQGTHYCVQISPSSDEHWSVVIVENRPDQSVHTYRQLVTVARQANGDYLITGIGGAQ
;
A
#
# COMPACT_ATOMS: atom_id res chain seq x y z
N MET A 1 -8.21 -2.94 5.52
CA MET A 1 -6.76 -3.18 5.53
C MET A 1 -5.99 -2.42 4.44
N ILE A 2 -6.49 -2.25 3.20
CA ILE A 2 -5.73 -1.57 2.13
C ILE A 2 -5.35 -0.14 2.55
N LEU A 3 -6.34 0.64 2.99
CA LEU A 3 -6.08 1.98 3.50
C LEU A 3 -5.13 1.99 4.71
N ALA A 4 -5.21 0.98 5.58
CA ALA A 4 -4.33 0.86 6.75
C ALA A 4 -2.88 0.57 6.34
N PHE A 5 -2.66 -0.27 5.32
CA PHE A 5 -1.34 -0.48 4.70
C PHE A 5 -0.79 0.84 4.15
N GLN A 6 -1.59 1.60 3.39
CA GLN A 6 -1.15 2.88 2.84
C GLN A 6 -0.87 3.93 3.94
N ASN A 7 -1.69 3.95 5.00
CA ASN A 7 -1.44 4.79 6.16
C ASN A 7 -0.13 4.41 6.86
N ALA A 8 0.13 3.12 7.04
CA ALA A 8 1.38 2.65 7.65
C ALA A 8 2.62 3.04 6.80
N TYR A 9 2.47 3.06 5.48
CA TYR A 9 3.52 3.50 4.56
C TYR A 9 3.77 5.01 4.62
N TYR A 10 2.72 5.83 4.51
CA TYR A 10 2.85 7.28 4.33
C TYR A 10 2.82 8.08 5.64
N HIS A 11 1.98 7.67 6.60
CA HIS A 11 1.81 8.37 7.87
C HIS A 11 2.69 7.77 8.98
N ASP A 12 2.52 6.48 9.28
CA ASP A 12 3.31 5.84 10.34
C ASP A 12 4.77 5.64 9.92
N ARG A 13 5.03 5.65 8.61
CA ARG A 13 6.34 5.50 7.98
C ARG A 13 7.09 4.26 8.50
N SER A 14 6.39 3.13 8.56
CA SER A 14 6.91 1.86 9.06
C SER A 14 6.50 0.68 8.18
N GLY A 15 7.51 0.02 7.59
CA GLY A 15 7.35 -1.21 6.82
C GLY A 15 6.85 -2.37 7.67
N ALA A 16 7.24 -2.44 8.95
CA ALA A 16 6.73 -3.43 9.88
C ALA A 16 5.21 -3.25 10.14
N ALA A 17 4.76 -2.01 10.38
CA ALA A 17 3.34 -1.72 10.52
C ALA A 17 2.56 -2.02 9.22
N ALA A 18 3.15 -1.72 8.05
CA ALA A 18 2.55 -2.06 6.77
C ALA A 18 2.41 -3.58 6.61
N ARG A 19 3.44 -4.37 6.96
CA ARG A 19 3.41 -5.84 6.86
C ARG A 19 2.37 -6.48 7.78
N ALA A 20 1.94 -5.83 8.86
CA ALA A 20 0.87 -6.35 9.73
C ALA A 20 -0.48 -6.54 9.01
N PHE A 21 -0.68 -5.90 7.85
CA PHE A 21 -1.91 -6.00 7.04
C PHE A 21 -1.81 -6.97 5.86
N VAL A 22 -0.72 -7.73 5.79
CA VAL A 22 -0.35 -8.55 4.65
C VAL A 22 -0.08 -9.98 5.12
N THR A 23 -0.46 -11.00 4.37
CA THR A 23 -0.13 -12.39 4.74
C THR A 23 1.38 -12.61 4.70
N PRO A 24 1.94 -13.53 5.52
CA PRO A 24 3.38 -13.78 5.55
C PRO A 24 3.97 -14.16 4.18
N ASP A 25 3.20 -14.91 3.39
CA ASP A 25 3.55 -15.47 2.07
C ASP A 25 3.10 -14.60 0.88
N ALA A 26 2.56 -13.41 1.13
CA ALA A 26 2.07 -12.53 0.07
C ALA A 26 3.16 -12.14 -0.94
N SER A 27 2.74 -11.88 -2.17
CA SER A 27 3.58 -11.23 -3.19
C SER A 27 3.71 -9.73 -2.91
N VAL A 28 4.35 -9.39 -1.79
CA VAL A 28 4.61 -8.04 -1.28
C VAL A 28 6.00 -8.05 -0.64
N SER A 29 6.76 -6.97 -0.85
CA SER A 29 8.11 -6.82 -0.30
C SER A 29 8.18 -6.98 1.23
N PRO A 30 9.30 -7.46 1.78
CA PRO A 30 9.52 -7.52 3.23
C PRO A 30 9.64 -6.12 3.85
N ALA A 31 9.54 -6.03 5.17
CA ALA A 31 9.46 -4.77 5.91
C ALA A 31 10.64 -3.83 5.60
N GLU A 32 11.86 -4.36 5.49
CA GLU A 32 13.07 -3.59 5.26
C GLU A 32 13.11 -2.96 3.86
N VAL A 33 12.54 -3.65 2.86
CA VAL A 33 12.42 -3.14 1.50
C VAL A 33 11.30 -2.08 1.42
N ILE A 34 10.22 -2.27 2.19
CA ILE A 34 9.18 -1.26 2.34
C ILE A 34 9.77 0.00 3.02
N ASP A 35 10.55 -0.16 4.09
CA ASP A 35 11.22 0.95 4.79
C ASP A 35 12.16 1.72 3.84
N ALA A 36 12.91 1.01 2.99
CA ALA A 36 13.73 1.64 1.95
C ALA A 36 12.88 2.44 0.95
N GLY A 37 11.71 1.94 0.55
CA GLY A 37 10.75 2.66 -0.27
C GLY A 37 10.21 3.92 0.44
N ILE A 38 9.81 3.80 1.70
CA ILE A 38 9.32 4.92 2.53
C ILE A 38 10.39 6.02 2.64
N ALA A 39 11.66 5.65 2.78
CA ALA A 39 12.78 6.59 2.84
C ALA A 39 12.93 7.44 1.56
N THR A 40 12.42 6.97 0.41
CA THR A 40 12.42 7.76 -0.84
C THR A 40 11.33 8.83 -0.88
N VAL A 41 10.33 8.77 0.01
CA VAL A 41 9.23 9.73 0.10
C VAL A 41 9.61 10.84 1.07
N PRO A 42 9.76 12.11 0.60
CA PRO A 42 10.13 13.22 1.47
C PRO A 42 9.14 13.45 2.61
N GLN A 43 9.63 13.93 3.76
CA GLN A 43 8.75 14.42 4.81
C GLN A 43 7.94 15.64 4.33
N GLY A 44 6.70 15.78 4.81
CA GLY A 44 5.78 16.80 4.33
C GLY A 44 5.07 16.45 3.01
N THR A 45 5.30 15.26 2.45
CA THR A 45 4.50 14.75 1.32
C THR A 45 3.06 14.56 1.76
N HIS A 46 2.13 15.17 1.04
CA HIS A 46 0.70 14.88 1.18
C HIS A 46 0.32 13.76 0.23
N TYR A 47 -0.48 12.80 0.69
CA TYR A 47 -0.90 11.66 -0.11
C TYR A 47 -2.43 11.55 -0.15
N CYS A 48 -2.96 11.24 -1.34
CA CYS A 48 -4.36 10.92 -1.55
C CYS A 48 -4.45 9.47 -2.02
N VAL A 49 -5.32 8.67 -1.39
CA VAL A 49 -5.55 7.27 -1.77
C VAL A 49 -6.99 7.12 -2.24
N GLN A 50 -7.16 6.62 -3.46
CA GLN A 50 -8.45 6.18 -3.98
C GLN A 50 -8.44 4.67 -4.11
N ILE A 51 -9.46 4.01 -3.58
CA ILE A 51 -9.61 2.55 -3.62
C ILE A 51 -10.96 2.26 -4.26
N SER A 52 -10.96 1.46 -5.32
CA SER A 52 -12.19 1.03 -6.00
C SER A 52 -12.16 -0.47 -6.28
N PRO A 53 -13.29 -1.17 -6.14
CA PRO A 53 -13.36 -2.59 -6.49
C PRO A 53 -13.08 -2.76 -7.99
N SER A 54 -12.32 -3.80 -8.34
CA SER A 54 -12.04 -4.18 -9.73
C SER A 54 -12.66 -5.53 -10.08
N SER A 55 -12.53 -6.52 -9.18
CA SER A 55 -13.22 -7.82 -9.19
C SER A 55 -13.28 -8.38 -7.76
N ASP A 56 -13.87 -9.55 -7.53
CA ASP A 56 -14.16 -10.10 -6.20
C ASP A 56 -13.00 -9.97 -5.18
N GLU A 57 -11.77 -10.28 -5.61
CA GLU A 57 -10.57 -10.24 -4.76
C GLU A 57 -9.59 -9.12 -5.13
N HIS A 58 -9.90 -8.33 -6.15
CA HIS A 58 -8.98 -7.33 -6.70
C HIS A 58 -9.51 -5.90 -6.55
N TRP A 59 -8.63 -5.02 -6.10
CA TRP A 59 -8.91 -3.62 -5.86
C TRP A 59 -7.94 -2.75 -6.64
N SER A 60 -8.46 -1.82 -7.42
CA SER A 60 -7.63 -0.78 -8.00
C SER A 60 -7.35 0.27 -6.94
N VAL A 61 -6.07 0.57 -6.75
CA VAL A 61 -5.60 1.57 -5.80
C VAL A 61 -4.80 2.62 -6.55
N VAL A 62 -5.25 3.86 -6.48
CA VAL A 62 -4.53 5.01 -7.03
C VAL A 62 -4.02 5.84 -5.87
N ILE A 63 -2.72 6.12 -5.89
CA ILE A 63 -2.06 6.95 -4.89
C ILE A 63 -1.49 8.16 -5.62
N VAL A 64 -1.80 9.35 -5.10
CA VAL A 64 -1.22 10.60 -5.57
C VAL A 64 -0.38 11.19 -4.44
N GLU A 65 0.91 11.39 -4.70
CA GLU A 65 1.83 12.11 -3.81
C GLU A 65 1.99 13.55 -4.31
N ASN A 66 1.74 14.51 -3.44
CA ASN A 66 2.11 15.92 -3.64
C ASN A 66 3.30 16.21 -2.74
N ARG A 67 4.48 16.35 -3.34
CA ARG A 67 5.74 16.49 -2.61
C ARG A 67 6.06 17.96 -2.32
N PRO A 68 6.92 18.23 -1.30
CA PRO A 68 7.27 19.61 -0.92
C PRO A 68 7.93 20.43 -2.04
N ASP A 69 8.58 19.79 -3.00
CA ASP A 69 9.20 20.41 -4.18
C ASP A 69 8.19 20.70 -5.30
N GLN A 70 6.89 20.57 -5.02
CA GLN A 70 5.77 20.74 -5.98
C GLN A 70 5.70 19.64 -7.04
N SER A 71 6.54 18.61 -7.00
CA SER A 71 6.36 17.44 -7.86
C SER A 71 5.13 16.63 -7.44
N VAL A 72 4.45 16.08 -8.45
CA VAL A 72 3.28 15.21 -8.27
C VAL A 72 3.60 13.84 -8.86
N HIS A 73 3.48 12.80 -8.05
CA HIS A 73 3.65 11.42 -8.48
C HIS A 73 2.32 10.68 -8.38
N THR A 74 2.01 9.85 -9.37
CA THR A 74 0.83 8.99 -9.36
C THR A 74 1.26 7.54 -9.51
N TYR A 75 0.83 6.71 -8.56
CA TYR A 75 1.04 5.28 -8.58
C TYR A 75 -0.30 4.58 -8.74
N ARG A 76 -0.34 3.58 -9.62
CA ARG A 76 -1.51 2.73 -9.82
C ARG A 76 -1.14 1.30 -9.49
N GLN A 77 -1.91 0.73 -8.57
CA GLN A 77 -1.69 -0.60 -8.05
C GLN A 77 -2.95 -1.44 -8.26
N LEU A 78 -2.73 -2.73 -8.50
CA LEU A 78 -3.75 -3.75 -8.36
C LEU A 78 -3.44 -4.53 -7.09
N VAL A 79 -4.34 -4.46 -6.12
CA VAL A 79 -4.19 -5.09 -4.80
C VAL A 79 -5.10 -6.30 -4.72
N THR A 80 -4.53 -7.46 -4.44
CA THR A 80 -5.28 -8.71 -4.20
C THR A 80 -5.46 -8.94 -2.71
N VAL A 81 -6.68 -9.30 -2.33
CA VAL A 81 -7.08 -9.49 -0.93
C VAL A 81 -7.73 -10.85 -0.78
N ALA A 82 -7.44 -11.55 0.33
CA ALA A 82 -8.06 -12.84 0.61
C ALA A 82 -8.60 -12.87 2.04
N ARG A 83 -9.72 -13.58 2.22
CA ARG A 83 -10.29 -13.87 3.53
C ARG A 83 -9.50 -14.99 4.20
N GLN A 84 -9.08 -14.75 5.42
CA GLN A 84 -8.30 -15.68 6.24
C GLN A 84 -9.22 -16.62 7.02
N ALA A 85 -8.66 -17.71 7.55
CA ALA A 85 -9.43 -18.71 8.30
C ALA A 85 -10.11 -18.13 9.55
N ASN A 86 -9.52 -17.11 10.17
CA ASN A 86 -10.08 -16.40 11.33
C ASN A 86 -11.18 -15.38 10.95
N GLY A 87 -11.45 -15.19 9.64
CA GLY A 87 -12.46 -14.29 9.13
C GLY A 87 -11.96 -12.91 8.69
N ASP A 88 -10.70 -12.55 9.00
CA ASP A 88 -10.10 -11.28 8.60
C ASP A 88 -9.81 -11.24 7.10
N TYR A 89 -9.66 -10.05 6.54
CA TYR A 89 -9.12 -9.85 5.19
C TYR A 89 -7.71 -9.30 5.28
N LEU A 90 -6.77 -9.92 4.56
CA LEU A 90 -5.37 -9.48 4.45
C LEU A 90 -4.95 -9.35 2.98
N ILE A 91 -3.94 -8.52 2.72
CA ILE A 91 -3.33 -8.38 1.39
C ILE A 91 -2.53 -9.65 1.09
N THR A 92 -2.72 -10.21 -0.10
CA THR A 92 -1.96 -11.35 -0.61
C THR A 92 -1.07 -10.97 -1.81
N GLY A 93 -1.30 -9.81 -2.41
CA GLY A 93 -0.45 -9.30 -3.48
C GLY A 93 -0.65 -7.82 -3.76
N ILE A 94 0.44 -7.15 -4.17
CA ILE A 94 0.41 -5.79 -4.70
C ILE A 94 1.24 -5.79 -5.99
N GLY A 95 0.59 -5.49 -7.12
CA GLY A 95 1.24 -5.34 -8.42
C GLY A 95 0.95 -3.99 -9.05
N GLY A 96 1.66 -3.65 -10.13
CA GLY A 96 1.31 -2.49 -10.96
C GLY A 96 -0.01 -2.74 -11.70
N ALA A 97 -0.85 -1.72 -11.80
CA ALA A 97 -1.98 -1.76 -12.73
C ALA A 97 -1.48 -1.42 -14.15
N GLN A 98 -1.93 -2.19 -15.16
CA GLN A 98 -1.66 -1.90 -16.57
C GLN A 98 -2.48 -0.70 -17.07
#